data_AF-G4P0F9-F1
#
_entry.id   AF-G4P0F9-F1
#
_cell.length_a   1.000
_cell.length_b   1.000
_cell.length_c   1.000
_cell.angle_alpha   90.00
_cell.angle_beta   90.00
_cell.angle_gamma   90.00
#
_symmetry.space_group_name_H-M   'P 1'
#
loop_
_entity.id
_entity.type
_entity.pdbx_description
1 polymer ?
#
loop_
_entity_poly.entity_id
_entity_poly.type
_entity_poly.pdbx_seq_one_letter_code
_entity_poly.pdbx_strand_id
1 'polypeptide(L)' 'MFYNIHDELLFVGKARKLRQRIKKHFEDTVSPIKHHRDEVYKIEVCVVEDPMEREIYETYIINTQHSKYNIDKVFFK' A
#
# COMPACT_ATOMS: atom_id res chain seq x y z
N MET A 1 4.19 0.95 1.94
CA MET A 1 4.23 0.05 0.77
C MET A 1 4.55 -1.33 1.29
N PHE A 2 3.85 -2.35 0.81
CA PHE A 2 4.05 -3.75 1.21
C PHE A 2 4.64 -4.51 0.03
N TYR A 3 5.68 -5.31 0.30
CA TYR A 3 6.40 -6.07 -0.70
C TYR A 3 6.49 -7.54 -0.28
N ASN A 4 6.55 -8.44 -1.26
CA ASN A 4 6.84 -9.86 -1.01
C ASN A 4 8.35 -10.15 -0.97
N ILE A 5 8.68 -11.43 -0.81
CA ILE A 5 10.06 -11.94 -0.80
C ILE A 5 10.81 -11.74 -2.13
N HIS A 6 10.10 -11.39 -3.20
CA HIS A 6 10.63 -11.14 -4.53
C HIS A 6 10.72 -9.63 -4.85
N ASP A 7 10.57 -8.77 -3.84
CA ASP A 7 10.50 -7.31 -3.99
C ASP A 7 9.35 -6.82 -4.90
N GLU A 8 8.32 -7.63 -5.14
CA GLU A 8 7.13 -7.22 -5.88
C GLU A 8 6.22 -6.37 -4.99
N LEU A 9 5.71 -5.26 -5.54
CA LEU A 9 4.81 -4.37 -4.83
C LEU A 9 3.41 -4.98 -4.72
N LEU A 10 3.03 -5.34 -3.51
CA LEU A 10 1.73 -5.95 -3.20
C LEU A 10 0.65 -4.89 -2.98
N PHE A 11 0.98 -3.85 -2.20
CA PHE A 11 0.00 -2.84 -1.80
C PHE A 11 0.65 -1.50 -1.43
N VAL A 12 -0.03 -0.42 -1.81
CA VAL A 12 0.29 0.96 -1.44
C VAL A 12 -0.89 1.58 -0.71
N GLY A 13 -0.61 2.26 0.40
CA GLY A 13 -1.62 3.03 1.10
C GLY A 13 -1.01 4.22 1.83
N LYS A 14 -1.73 5.34 1.84
CA LYS A 14 -1.39 6.54 2.63
C LYS A 14 -1.87 6.44 4.07
N ALA A 15 -1.16 7.11 4.98
CA ALA A 15 -1.53 7.19 6.39
C ALA A 15 -1.20 8.57 6.98
N ARG A 16 -2.01 9.03 7.95
CA ARG A 16 -1.59 10.05 8.93
C ARG A 16 -0.99 9.42 10.17
N LYS A 17 -1.55 8.28 10.62
CA LYS A 17 -1.08 7.48 11.75
C LYS A 17 -0.60 6.12 11.26
N LEU A 18 0.68 6.01 10.92
CA LEU A 18 1.25 4.84 10.26
C LEU A 18 1.03 3.54 11.06
N ARG A 19 1.37 3.52 12.35
CA ARG A 19 1.22 2.33 13.20
C ARG A 19 -0.22 1.80 13.22
N GLN A 20 -1.18 2.69 13.39
CA GLN A 20 -2.60 2.33 13.40
C GLN A 20 -3.05 1.79 12.03
N ARG A 21 -2.57 2.40 10.94
CA ARG A 21 -2.90 1.97 9.57
C ARG A 21 -2.35 0.59 9.27
N ILE A 22 -1.09 0.32 9.62
CA ILE A 22 -0.49 -1.01 9.45
C ILE A 22 -1.30 -2.05 10.23
N LYS A 23 -1.56 -1.83 11.52
CA LYS A 23 -2.39 -2.73 12.33
C LYS A 23 -3.72 -3.08 11.67
N LYS A 24 -4.44 -2.07 11.18
CA LYS A 24 -5.71 -2.30 10.45
C LYS A 24 -5.53 -3.20 9.23
N HIS A 25 -4.48 -3.02 8.42
CA HIS A 25 -4.28 -3.90 7.26
C HIS A 25 -4.08 -5.38 7.63
N PHE A 26 -3.49 -5.65 8.80
CA PHE A 26 -3.21 -7.01 9.30
C PHE A 26 -4.31 -7.60 10.20
N GLU A 27 -5.17 -6.77 10.80
CA GLU A 27 -6.21 -7.20 11.74
C GLU A 27 -7.63 -7.14 11.13
N ASP A 28 -7.90 -6.26 10.16
CA ASP A 28 -9.25 -5.92 9.67
C ASP A 28 -9.77 -6.84 8.54
N THR A 29 -11.07 -7.09 8.45
CA THR A 29 -11.67 -8.02 7.47
C THR A 29 -11.95 -7.39 6.10
N VAL A 30 -11.76 -6.07 5.97
CA VAL A 30 -12.00 -5.32 4.72
C VAL A 30 -10.71 -4.87 4.02
N SER A 31 -9.54 -5.21 4.57
CA SER A 31 -8.25 -4.87 3.94
C SER A 31 -8.11 -5.55 2.57
N PRO A 32 -7.67 -4.84 1.51
CA PRO A 32 -7.43 -5.45 0.20
C PRO A 32 -6.41 -6.61 0.23
N ILE A 33 -5.48 -6.59 1.20
CA ILE A 33 -4.47 -7.63 1.39
C ILE A 33 -4.89 -8.74 2.37
N LYS A 34 -6.14 -8.78 2.84
CA LYS A 34 -6.56 -9.68 3.93
C LYS A 34 -6.27 -11.17 3.70
N HIS A 35 -6.34 -11.62 2.44
CA HIS A 35 -6.08 -13.00 2.03
C HIS A 35 -4.62 -13.25 1.63
N HIS A 36 -3.78 -12.20 1.66
CA HIS A 36 -2.41 -12.19 1.15
C HIS A 36 -1.42 -11.62 2.19
N ARG A 37 -1.78 -11.66 3.48
CA ARG A 37 -0.95 -11.08 4.56
C ARG A 37 0.38 -11.80 4.70
N ASP A 38 0.36 -13.11 4.51
CA ASP A 38 1.54 -13.97 4.63
C ASP A 38 2.55 -13.72 3.50
N GLU A 39 2.12 -13.08 2.41
CA GLU A 39 3.02 -12.65 1.33
C GLU A 39 3.84 -11.41 1.73
N VAL A 40 3.43 -10.63 2.73
CA VAL A 40 4.14 -9.40 3.10
C VAL A 40 5.43 -9.73 3.84
N TYR A 41 6.55 -9.51 3.16
CA TYR A 41 7.90 -9.72 3.69
C TYR A 41 8.56 -8.42 4.15
N LYS A 42 8.34 -7.32 3.41
CA LYS A 42 8.94 -6.02 3.67
C LYS A 42 7.90 -4.91 3.66
N ILE A 43 8.03 -3.97 4.60
CA ILE A 43 7.22 -2.75 4.67
C ILE A 43 8.13 -1.54 4.51
N GLU A 44 7.91 -0.77 3.45
CA GLU A 44 8.61 0.51 3.23
C GLU A 44 7.69 1.70 3.48
N VAL A 45 8.28 2.79 3.95
CA VAL A 45 7.57 4.00 4.37
C VAL A 45 8.22 5.20 3.68
N CYS A 46 7.40 5.98 2.98
CA CYS A 46 7.77 7.30 2.50
C CYS A 46 7.07 8.35 3.38
N VAL A 47 7.85 9.30 3.92
CA VAL A 47 7.32 10.41 4.72
C VAL A 47 7.10 11.59 3.80
N VAL A 48 5.87 12.07 3.74
CA VAL A 48 5.43 13.17 2.87
C VAL A 48 4.68 14.16 3.75
N GLU A 49 5.17 15.40 3.81
CA GLU A 49 4.61 16.45 4.65
C GLU A 49 3.26 16.91 4.09
N ASP A 50 3.25 17.27 2.80
CA ASP A 50 2.09 17.83 2.15
C ASP A 50 0.99 16.77 1.91
N PRO A 51 -0.28 17.06 2.27
CA PRO A 51 -1.38 16.11 2.08
C PRO A 51 -1.77 15.90 0.61
N MET A 52 -1.60 16.91 -0.25
CA MET A 52 -1.86 16.81 -1.69
C MET A 52 -0.79 15.97 -2.38
N GLU A 53 0.50 16.20 -2.08
CA GLU A 53 1.58 15.36 -2.64
C GLU A 53 1.41 13.89 -2.26
N ARG A 54 1.03 13.63 -1.01
CA ARG A 54 0.77 12.27 -0.52
C ARG A 54 -0.36 11.57 -1.28
N GLU A 55 -1.39 12.32 -1.69
CA GLU A 55 -2.49 11.81 -2.51
C GLU A 55 -2.01 11.42 -3.91
N ILE A 56 -1.17 12.28 -4.50
CA ILE A 56 -0.58 12.08 -5.82
C ILE A 56 0.36 10.89 -5.79
N TYR A 57 1.27 10.81 -4.82
CA TYR A 57 2.26 9.73 -4.73
C TYR A 57 1.62 8.37 -4.51
N GLU A 58 0.57 8.26 -3.69
CA GLU A 58 -0.17 6.99 -3.58
C GLU A 58 -0.64 6.51 -4.94
N THR A 59 -1.33 7.39 -5.68
CA THR A 59 -1.86 7.08 -7.01
C THR A 59 -0.73 6.78 -8.00
N TYR A 60 0.31 7.60 -8.03
CA TYR A 60 1.44 7.47 -8.94
C TYR A 60 2.18 6.15 -8.73
N ILE A 61 2.49 5.78 -7.49
CA ILE A 61 3.23 4.54 -7.17
C ILE A 61 2.38 3.31 -7.52
N ILE A 62 1.08 3.31 -7.21
CA ILE A 62 0.17 2.22 -7.59
C ILE A 62 0.28 1.92 -9.08
N ASN A 63 0.29 2.98 -9.91
CA ASN A 63 0.21 2.85 -11.35
C ASN A 63 1.56 2.71 -12.06
N THR A 64 2.65 3.20 -11.49
CA THR A 64 3.98 3.07 -12.08
C THR A 64 4.64 1.75 -11.73
N GLN A 65 4.37 1.22 -10.54
CA GLN A 65 4.94 -0.04 -10.06
C GLN A 65 3.95 -1.21 -10.12
N HIS A 66 2.77 -0.99 -10.71
CA HIS A 66 1.71 -1.99 -10.90
C HIS A 66 1.38 -2.78 -9.63
N SER A 67 0.97 -2.07 -8.58
CA SER A 67 0.61 -2.70 -7.30
C SER A 67 -0.46 -3.79 -7.46
N LYS A 68 -0.18 -5.00 -6.96
CA LYS A 68 -0.97 -6.21 -7.24
C LYS A 68 -2.37 -6.19 -6.63
N TYR A 69 -2.49 -5.75 -5.38
CA TYR A 69 -3.73 -5.85 -4.58
C TYR A 69 -4.43 -4.50 -4.35
N ASN A 70 -3.95 -3.41 -4.95
CA ASN A 70 -4.73 -2.17 -4.98
C ASN A 70 -5.95 -2.36 -5.90
N ILE A 71 -7.13 -1.97 -5.42
CA ILE A 71 -8.39 -2.01 -6.16
C ILE A 71 -8.74 -0.60 -6.64
N ASP A 72 -8.67 0.37 -5.73
CA ASP A 72 -8.91 1.78 -6.05
C ASP A 72 -7.70 2.43 -6.71
N LYS A 73 -7.97 3.44 -7.56
CA LYS A 73 -6.96 4.29 -8.22
C LYS A 73 -5.99 3.54 -9.12
N VAL A 74 -6.44 2.44 -9.72
CA VAL A 74 -5.70 1.64 -10.70
C VAL A 74 -6.16 2.02 -12.11
N PHE A 75 -5.23 2.41 -12.98
CA PHE A 75 -5.44 2.94 -14.33
C PHE A 75 -4.66 2.17 -15.42
N PHE A 76 -3.95 1.10 -15.06
CA PHE A 76 -3.15 0.27 -15.99
C PHE A 76 -3.81 -1.09 -16.33
N LYS A 77 -5.06 -1.28 -15.89
CA LYS A 77 -5.83 -2.51 -16.15
C LYS A 77 -6.74 -2.35 -17.36
#